data_AF-D1YHT6-F1
#
_entry.id   AF-D1YHT6-F1
#
_cell.length_a   1.000
_cell.length_b   1.000
_cell.length_c   1.000
_cell.angle_alpha   90.00
_cell.angle_beta   90.00
_cell.angle_gamma   90.00
#
_symmetry.space_group_name_H-M   'P 1'
#
loop_
_entity.id
_entity.type
_entity.pdbx_description
1 polymer ?
#
loop_
_entity_poly.entity_id
_entity_poly.type
_entity_poly.pdbx_seq_one_letter_code
_entity_poly.pdbx_strand_id
1 'polypeptide(L)'
;MISELGKPIVGPSANTSTKPSPTTAGHVYHDLKGKIAGIIDNGPTEIGLESTIVDLSVETPTVLRPGEITPEEISKVLGEEVLMNKGTTQTKGVPKAPGMKYRHYAPSAPVFIVDKEEDFSKIKWDKETGVAALDEVLDKINSSNKYSLGTTIDKAAHNLFGALRYFDSENNIKRIYVQGFDHGTISPAYMNRLNKAAAGHHFH
;
A
#
# COMPACT_ATOMS: atom_id res chain seq x y z
N MET A 1 20.42 -3.17 15.51
CA MET A 1 20.07 -1.78 15.90
C MET A 1 19.35 -1.71 17.24
N ILE A 2 18.14 -2.24 17.41
CA ILE A 2 17.42 -2.16 18.70
C ILE A 2 18.21 -2.82 19.83
N SER A 3 18.75 -4.02 19.58
CA SER A 3 19.61 -4.72 20.54
C SER A 3 20.83 -3.89 20.95
N GLU A 4 21.54 -3.31 19.98
CA GLU A 4 22.68 -2.41 20.23
C GLU A 4 22.29 -1.14 21.01
N LEU A 5 21.13 -0.55 20.73
CA LEU A 5 20.65 0.65 21.42
C LEU A 5 20.21 0.36 22.86
N GLY A 6 19.79 -0.88 23.16
CA GLY A 6 19.29 -1.29 24.46
C GLY A 6 18.00 -0.57 24.90
N LYS A 7 17.28 0.07 23.98
CA LYS A 7 16.06 0.85 24.25
C LYS A 7 15.00 0.61 23.16
N PRO A 8 13.70 0.72 23.49
CA PRO A 8 12.64 0.74 22.48
C PRO A 8 12.84 1.87 21.47
N ILE A 9 12.47 1.61 20.22
CA ILE A 9 12.49 2.60 19.14
C ILE A 9 11.06 2.83 18.68
N VAL A 10 10.65 4.09 18.61
CA VAL A 10 9.40 4.50 17.98
C VAL A 10 9.72 4.96 16.57
N GLY A 11 9.10 4.32 15.58
CA GLY A 11 9.31 4.64 14.17
C GLY A 11 8.05 4.39 13.35
N PRO A 12 7.28 5.43 12.98
CA PRO A 12 6.30 5.30 11.90
C PRO A 12 7.03 5.06 10.55
N SER A 13 6.26 4.90 9.47
CA SER A 13 6.85 4.82 8.13
C SER A 13 7.70 6.07 7.82
N ALA A 14 8.89 5.86 7.24
CA ALA A 14 9.91 6.89 7.06
C ALA A 14 9.67 7.80 5.84
N ASN A 15 8.45 8.32 5.71
CA ASN A 15 8.03 9.21 4.62
C ASN A 15 7.53 10.55 5.14
N THR A 16 7.51 11.54 4.25
CA THR A 16 6.75 12.77 4.54
C THR A 16 5.26 12.41 4.64
N SER A 17 4.56 13.00 5.62
CA SER A 17 3.14 12.71 5.85
C SER A 17 2.32 12.83 4.56
N THR A 18 1.32 11.95 4.41
CA THR A 18 0.45 11.75 3.22
C THR A 18 1.08 11.05 2.01
N LYS A 19 2.41 11.08 1.84
CA LYS A 19 3.09 10.38 0.74
C LYS A 19 3.00 8.84 0.89
N PRO A 20 3.15 8.08 -0.20
CA PRO A 20 3.27 6.62 -0.13
C PRO A 20 4.37 6.18 0.84
N SER A 21 4.24 5.02 1.48
CA SER A 21 5.28 4.52 2.39
C SER A 21 6.57 4.20 1.62
N PRO A 22 7.75 4.29 2.25
CA PRO A 22 9.00 3.99 1.58
C PRO A 22 9.32 2.50 1.67
N THR A 23 9.60 1.86 0.54
CA THR A 23 10.09 0.47 0.45
C THR A 23 11.57 0.35 0.11
N THR A 24 12.28 1.48 -0.08
CA THR A 24 13.72 1.52 -0.39
C THR A 24 14.38 2.69 0.33
N ALA A 25 15.69 2.63 0.54
CA ALA A 25 16.45 3.77 1.08
C ALA A 25 16.36 5.00 0.17
N GLY A 26 16.25 4.81 -1.15
CA GLY A 26 16.02 5.89 -2.11
C GLY A 26 14.72 6.65 -1.86
N HIS A 27 13.63 5.94 -1.53
CA HIS A 27 12.36 6.56 -1.14
C HIS A 27 12.49 7.40 0.14
N VAL A 28 13.23 6.90 1.14
CA VAL A 28 13.49 7.64 2.39
C VAL A 28 14.33 8.88 2.11
N TYR A 29 15.39 8.75 1.32
CA TYR A 29 16.28 9.84 0.97
C TYR A 29 15.54 10.96 0.24
N HIS A 30 14.71 10.61 -0.74
CA HIS A 30 13.89 11.57 -1.47
C HIS A 30 13.03 12.44 -0.53
N ASP A 31 12.39 11.83 0.47
CA ASP A 31 11.47 12.54 1.36
C ASP A 31 12.18 13.31 2.50
N LEU A 32 13.26 12.73 3.04
CA LEU A 32 13.83 13.12 4.33
C LEU A 32 15.28 13.63 4.26
N LYS A 33 15.88 13.73 3.07
CA LYS A 33 17.22 14.34 2.90
C LYS A 33 17.27 15.71 3.58
N GLY A 34 18.26 15.89 4.44
CA GLY A 34 18.47 17.13 5.20
C GLY A 34 17.54 17.33 6.41
N LYS A 35 16.64 16.37 6.70
CA LYS A 35 15.71 16.43 7.84
C LYS A 35 16.02 15.40 8.95
N ILE A 36 16.83 14.39 8.64
CA ILE A 36 17.18 13.29 9.55
C ILE A 36 18.69 13.09 9.63
N ALA A 37 19.15 12.46 10.71
CA ALA A 37 20.58 12.26 10.98
C ALA A 37 21.24 11.24 10.04
N GLY A 38 20.49 10.26 9.52
CA GLY A 38 21.03 9.24 8.62
C GLY A 38 19.99 8.24 8.14
N ILE A 39 20.38 7.42 7.17
CA ILE A 39 19.59 6.34 6.57
C ILE A 39 20.44 5.08 6.61
N ILE A 40 19.85 3.97 7.03
CA ILE A 40 20.46 2.64 6.91
C ILE A 40 19.89 2.00 5.65
N ASP A 41 20.75 1.76 4.67
CA ASP A 41 20.39 1.07 3.43
C ASP A 41 20.75 -0.41 3.53
N ASN A 42 19.72 -1.26 3.55
CA ASN A 42 19.86 -2.72 3.51
C ASN A 42 19.06 -3.29 2.33
N GLY A 43 18.90 -2.51 1.26
CA GLY A 43 18.08 -2.87 0.10
C GLY A 43 16.58 -2.67 0.32
N PRO A 44 15.76 -3.12 -0.66
CA PRO A 44 14.31 -3.03 -0.60
C PRO A 44 13.70 -3.87 0.54
N THR A 45 12.56 -3.43 1.08
CA THR A 45 11.79 -4.23 2.05
C THR A 45 11.22 -5.49 1.41
N GLU A 46 11.16 -6.62 2.12
CA GLU A 46 10.73 -7.89 1.52
C GLU A 46 9.24 -7.89 1.10
N ILE A 47 8.35 -7.45 2.00
CA ILE A 47 6.89 -7.49 1.82
C ILE A 47 6.37 -6.26 1.07
N GLY A 48 7.00 -5.10 1.27
CA GLY A 48 6.58 -3.81 0.72
C GLY A 48 5.29 -3.20 1.29
N LEU A 49 4.58 -3.86 2.22
CA LEU A 49 3.43 -3.32 2.95
C LEU A 49 3.73 -3.19 4.45
N GLU A 50 2.99 -2.33 5.14
CA GLU A 50 3.11 -2.23 6.60
C GLU A 50 2.49 -3.43 7.33
N SER A 51 2.95 -3.66 8.56
CA SER A 51 2.53 -4.75 9.42
C SER A 51 1.01 -4.82 9.67
N THR A 52 0.54 -6.05 9.92
CA THR A 52 -0.76 -6.32 10.51
C THR A 52 -0.85 -5.71 11.91
N ILE A 53 -1.97 -5.08 12.23
CA ILE A 53 -2.25 -4.57 13.59
C ILE A 53 -3.47 -5.31 14.12
N VAL A 54 -3.32 -5.95 15.28
CA VAL A 54 -4.41 -6.64 16.00
C VAL A 54 -4.68 -5.93 17.33
N ASP A 55 -5.95 -5.69 17.63
CA ASP A 55 -6.44 -5.22 18.93
C ASP A 55 -6.76 -6.43 19.80
N LEU A 56 -5.98 -6.61 20.87
CA LEU A 56 -6.17 -7.66 21.88
C LEU A 56 -6.79 -7.11 23.18
N SER A 57 -7.17 -5.81 23.22
CA SER A 57 -7.79 -5.22 24.40
C SER A 57 -9.32 -5.31 24.37
N VAL A 58 -9.88 -6.09 23.45
CA VAL A 58 -11.32 -6.28 23.23
C VAL A 58 -11.66 -7.75 23.44
N GLU A 59 -12.94 -8.07 23.64
CA GLU A 59 -13.40 -9.44 23.91
C GLU A 59 -13.01 -10.43 22.81
N THR A 60 -13.11 -10.02 21.54
CA THR A 60 -12.67 -10.85 20.40
C THR A 60 -11.52 -10.15 19.68
N PRO A 61 -10.32 -10.75 19.64
CA PRO A 61 -9.17 -10.22 18.91
C PRO A 61 -9.57 -9.74 17.52
N THR A 62 -9.17 -8.52 17.17
CA THR A 62 -9.62 -7.91 15.90
C THR A 62 -8.46 -7.28 15.15
N VAL A 63 -8.24 -7.68 13.90
CA VAL A 63 -7.30 -7.03 12.98
C VAL A 63 -7.85 -5.65 12.61
N LEU A 64 -7.13 -4.60 13.05
CA LEU A 64 -7.42 -3.20 12.76
C LEU A 64 -6.81 -2.75 11.43
N ARG A 65 -5.68 -3.33 11.04
CA ARG A 65 -5.01 -3.06 9.77
C ARG A 65 -4.51 -4.38 9.18
N PRO A 66 -4.95 -4.77 7.98
CA PRO A 66 -4.42 -5.94 7.31
C PRO A 66 -2.98 -5.68 6.84
N GLY A 67 -2.15 -6.70 6.98
CA GLY A 67 -0.77 -6.80 6.47
C GLY A 67 -0.55 -8.24 5.98
N GLU A 68 0.70 -8.69 5.98
CA GLU A 68 1.06 -10.06 5.56
C GLU A 68 0.41 -11.14 6.43
N ILE A 69 0.44 -10.96 7.76
CA ILE A 69 -0.11 -11.94 8.70
C ILE A 69 -1.64 -11.82 8.70
N THR A 70 -2.34 -12.91 8.38
CA THR A 70 -3.80 -12.92 8.24
C THR A 70 -4.52 -13.20 9.58
N PRO A 71 -5.82 -12.85 9.70
CA PRO A 71 -6.62 -13.23 10.87
C PRO A 71 -6.61 -14.74 11.13
N GLU A 72 -6.61 -15.56 10.08
CA GLU A 72 -6.61 -17.02 10.18
C GLU A 72 -5.28 -17.54 10.79
N GLU A 73 -4.15 -16.97 10.39
CA GLU A 73 -2.84 -17.29 10.98
C GLU A 73 -2.77 -16.90 12.45
N ILE A 74 -3.29 -15.72 12.81
CA ILE A 74 -3.34 -15.26 14.20
C ILE A 74 -4.28 -16.17 15.01
N SER A 75 -5.46 -16.49 14.48
CA SER A 75 -6.47 -17.34 15.12
C SER A 75 -5.92 -18.73 15.43
N LYS A 76 -5.15 -19.31 14.51
CA LYS A 76 -4.48 -20.61 14.72
C LYS A 76 -3.52 -20.59 15.91
N VAL A 77 -2.85 -19.47 16.18
CA VAL A 77 -1.92 -19.33 17.30
C VAL A 77 -2.65 -19.06 18.62
N LEU A 78 -3.69 -18.22 18.58
CA LEU A 78 -4.45 -17.87 19.79
C LEU A 78 -5.40 -18.99 20.24
N GLY A 79 -5.85 -19.86 19.32
CA GLY A 79 -6.85 -20.88 19.61
C GLY A 79 -8.27 -20.33 19.75
N GLU A 80 -8.51 -19.10 19.32
CA GLU A 80 -9.80 -18.42 19.31
C GLU A 80 -10.02 -17.65 18.00
N GLU A 81 -11.25 -17.24 17.74
CA GLU A 81 -11.60 -16.48 16.52
C GLU A 81 -10.94 -15.10 16.53
N VAL A 82 -10.39 -14.70 15.38
CA VAL A 82 -9.85 -13.35 15.14
C VAL A 82 -10.67 -12.70 14.04
N LEU A 83 -11.26 -11.55 14.34
CA LEU A 83 -12.09 -10.80 13.40
C LEU A 83 -11.24 -9.88 12.51
N MET A 84 -11.75 -9.54 11.34
CA MET A 84 -11.21 -8.47 10.50
C MET A 84 -12.10 -7.23 10.60
N ASN A 85 -11.52 -6.07 10.91
CA ASN A 85 -12.25 -4.82 10.86
C ASN A 85 -12.56 -4.46 9.39
N LYS A 86 -13.82 -4.64 8.97
CA LYS A 86 -14.31 -4.33 7.62
C LYS A 86 -14.48 -2.83 7.33
N GLY A 87 -14.11 -1.94 8.26
CA GLY A 87 -13.92 -0.52 7.96
C GLY A 87 -15.20 0.27 7.63
N THR A 88 -16.39 -0.18 8.02
CA THR A 88 -17.64 0.57 7.78
C THR A 88 -17.94 1.63 8.83
N THR A 89 -17.14 1.78 9.88
CA THR A 89 -17.36 2.83 10.88
C THR A 89 -16.21 3.84 10.85
N GLN A 90 -16.52 5.00 10.25
CA GLN A 90 -16.07 6.27 10.79
C GLN A 90 -16.51 6.33 12.26
N THR A 91 -15.75 5.70 13.14
CA THR A 91 -15.89 5.97 14.56
C THR A 91 -15.48 7.43 14.73
N LYS A 92 -16.40 8.26 15.25
CA LYS A 92 -16.18 9.68 15.61
C LYS A 92 -15.13 9.86 16.73
N GLY A 93 -14.19 8.92 16.87
CA GLY A 93 -13.14 8.89 17.88
C GLY A 93 -11.74 9.10 17.31
N VAL A 94 -10.75 9.00 18.20
CA VAL A 94 -9.32 8.96 17.87
C VAL A 94 -9.05 7.63 17.16
N PRO A 95 -8.37 7.62 16.00
CA PRO A 95 -8.05 6.38 15.31
C PRO A 95 -7.18 5.48 16.19
N LYS A 96 -7.61 4.24 16.39
CA LYS A 96 -6.89 3.23 17.19
C LYS A 96 -5.59 2.75 16.53
N ALA A 97 -5.44 2.95 15.22
CA ALA A 97 -4.26 2.55 14.46
C ALA A 97 -3.84 3.61 13.42
N PRO A 98 -2.53 3.71 13.11
CA PRO A 98 -2.03 4.58 12.04
C PRO A 98 -2.65 4.25 10.67
N GLY A 99 -2.94 5.30 9.88
CA GLY A 99 -3.47 5.17 8.53
C GLY A 99 -4.98 4.95 8.44
N MET A 100 -5.76 5.27 9.49
CA MET A 100 -7.23 5.13 9.51
C MET A 100 -8.02 6.42 9.18
N LYS A 101 -7.38 7.60 9.08
CA LYS A 101 -8.05 8.88 8.75
C LYS A 101 -7.36 9.60 7.59
N TYR A 102 -8.12 10.11 6.60
CA TYR A 102 -7.66 10.89 5.43
C TYR A 102 -6.98 10.11 4.28
N ARG A 103 -6.84 10.80 3.14
CA ARG A 103 -6.11 10.38 1.94
C ARG A 103 -4.66 10.05 2.33
N HIS A 104 -4.38 8.77 2.52
CA HIS A 104 -3.07 8.25 2.91
C HIS A 104 -2.48 7.46 1.76
N TYR A 105 -1.16 7.56 1.60
CA TYR A 105 -0.40 6.90 0.54
C TYR A 105 -0.69 7.39 -0.88
N ALA A 106 -1.34 8.54 -1.02
CA ALA A 106 -1.77 9.02 -2.33
C ALA A 106 -0.66 9.85 -3.01
N PRO A 107 -0.34 9.56 -4.27
CA PRO A 107 0.41 10.49 -5.10
C PRO A 107 -0.40 11.77 -5.35
N SER A 108 0.24 12.75 -5.98
CA SER A 108 -0.39 14.02 -6.36
C SER A 108 -1.51 13.80 -7.38
N ALA A 109 -1.27 12.92 -8.35
CA ALA A 109 -2.27 12.51 -9.34
C ALA A 109 -3.34 11.59 -8.71
N PRO A 110 -4.62 11.72 -9.11
CA PRO A 110 -5.67 10.78 -8.72
C PRO A 110 -5.35 9.35 -9.16
N VAL A 111 -5.62 8.41 -8.25
CA VAL A 111 -5.49 6.97 -8.46
C VAL A 111 -6.88 6.36 -8.62
N PHE A 112 -7.04 5.50 -9.63
CA PHE A 112 -8.24 4.74 -9.92
C PHE A 112 -7.94 3.25 -9.86
N ILE A 113 -8.77 2.51 -9.15
CA ILE A 113 -8.68 1.05 -9.04
C ILE A 113 -9.40 0.43 -10.22
N VAL A 114 -8.74 -0.47 -10.94
CA VAL A 114 -9.35 -1.27 -12.01
C VAL A 114 -9.57 -2.67 -11.46
N ASP A 115 -10.81 -2.97 -11.06
CA ASP A 115 -11.13 -4.24 -10.38
C ASP A 115 -11.08 -5.44 -11.31
N LYS A 116 -11.47 -5.27 -12.58
CA LYS A 116 -11.46 -6.34 -13.58
C LYS A 116 -10.46 -6.04 -14.68
N GLU A 117 -9.66 -7.04 -15.04
CA GLU A 117 -8.64 -6.88 -16.09
C GLU A 117 -9.22 -6.42 -17.43
N GLU A 118 -10.42 -6.88 -17.78
CA GLU A 118 -11.11 -6.50 -19.01
C GLU A 118 -11.40 -4.99 -19.11
N ASP A 119 -11.53 -4.30 -17.97
CA ASP A 119 -11.84 -2.88 -17.92
C ASP A 119 -10.65 -2.01 -18.36
N PHE A 120 -9.41 -2.53 -18.34
CA PHE A 120 -8.26 -1.82 -18.90
C PHE A 120 -8.42 -1.47 -20.38
N SER A 121 -9.19 -2.28 -21.13
CA SER A 121 -9.48 -2.03 -22.55
C SER A 121 -10.37 -0.79 -22.79
N LYS A 122 -11.13 -0.36 -21.77
CA LYS A 122 -12.01 0.82 -21.83
C LYS A 122 -11.27 2.13 -21.57
N ILE A 123 -10.05 2.06 -21.02
CA ILE A 123 -9.26 3.23 -20.66
C ILE A 123 -8.62 3.82 -21.93
N LYS A 124 -8.76 5.13 -22.11
CA LYS A 124 -8.04 5.87 -23.15
C LYS A 124 -6.64 6.20 -22.65
N TRP A 125 -5.64 5.67 -23.34
CA TRP A 125 -4.23 5.89 -23.00
C TRP A 125 -3.67 7.12 -23.70
N ASP A 126 -3.14 8.04 -22.93
CA ASP A 126 -2.42 9.23 -23.39
C ASP A 126 -1.12 9.43 -22.60
N LYS A 127 -0.37 10.48 -22.92
CA LYS A 127 0.91 10.79 -22.28
C LYS A 127 0.78 11.23 -20.82
N GLU A 128 -0.44 11.51 -20.35
CA GLU A 128 -0.74 11.94 -18.99
C GLU A 128 -1.30 10.81 -18.12
N THR A 129 -1.51 9.63 -18.71
CA THR A 129 -2.13 8.49 -18.04
C THR A 129 -1.11 7.41 -17.72
N GLY A 130 -0.90 7.17 -16.42
CA GLY A 130 -0.06 6.09 -15.89
C GLY A 130 -0.85 4.81 -15.62
N VAL A 131 -0.20 3.66 -15.75
CA VAL A 131 -0.76 2.35 -15.39
C VAL A 131 0.20 1.50 -14.60
N ALA A 132 -0.27 0.94 -13.49
CA ALA A 132 0.40 -0.12 -12.74
C ALA A 132 -0.46 -1.39 -12.71
N ALA A 133 0.06 -2.48 -13.25
CA ALA A 133 -0.63 -3.76 -13.32
C ALA A 133 0.39 -4.91 -13.35
N LEU A 134 -0.09 -6.15 -13.25
CA LEU A 134 0.74 -7.32 -13.52
C LEU A 134 1.24 -7.31 -14.96
N ASP A 135 2.39 -7.94 -15.19
CA ASP A 135 3.05 -7.95 -16.50
C ASP A 135 2.13 -8.44 -17.62
N GLU A 136 1.35 -9.50 -17.37
CA GLU A 136 0.41 -10.06 -18.34
C GLU A 136 -0.71 -9.09 -18.77
N VAL A 137 -1.08 -8.16 -17.89
CA VAL A 137 -2.07 -7.12 -18.17
C VAL A 137 -1.40 -5.98 -18.91
N LEU A 138 -0.20 -5.58 -18.48
CA LEU A 138 0.58 -4.53 -19.12
C LEU A 138 0.92 -4.84 -20.57
N ASP A 139 1.19 -6.10 -20.90
CA ASP A 139 1.48 -6.55 -22.28
C ASP A 139 0.32 -6.28 -23.25
N LYS A 140 -0.91 -6.25 -22.75
CA LYS A 140 -2.13 -5.99 -23.54
C LYS A 140 -2.45 -4.49 -23.68
N ILE A 141 -1.74 -3.63 -22.95
CA ILE A 141 -2.02 -2.19 -22.89
C ILE A 141 -1.07 -1.43 -23.82
N ASN A 142 -1.60 -0.55 -24.67
CA ASN A 142 -0.79 0.35 -25.48
C ASN A 142 -0.63 1.72 -24.78
N SER A 143 0.27 1.79 -23.79
CA SER A 143 0.65 3.01 -23.07
C SER A 143 2.17 3.12 -22.95
N SER A 144 2.68 4.36 -22.92
CA SER A 144 4.11 4.64 -22.67
C SER A 144 4.45 4.75 -21.19
N ASN A 145 3.45 4.99 -20.33
CA ASN A 145 3.64 5.23 -18.90
C ASN A 145 3.21 3.99 -18.09
N LYS A 146 3.96 2.90 -18.22
CA LYS A 146 3.69 1.65 -17.51
C LYS A 146 4.62 1.47 -16.32
N TYR A 147 4.11 0.85 -15.26
CA TYR A 147 4.90 0.37 -14.13
C TYR A 147 4.51 -1.07 -13.82
N SER A 148 5.49 -1.99 -13.91
CA SER A 148 5.28 -3.39 -13.56
C SER A 148 5.06 -3.58 -12.07
N LEU A 149 3.93 -4.18 -11.70
CA LEU A 149 3.72 -4.71 -10.36
C LEU A 149 4.38 -6.08 -10.17
N GLY A 150 4.91 -6.69 -11.24
CA GLY A 150 5.48 -8.02 -11.29
C GLY A 150 4.51 -9.06 -11.85
N THR A 151 4.80 -10.34 -11.58
CA THR A 151 4.05 -11.48 -12.13
C THR A 151 3.09 -12.14 -11.14
N THR A 152 3.11 -11.75 -9.86
CA THR A 152 2.26 -12.30 -8.81
C THR A 152 1.69 -11.20 -7.92
N ILE A 153 0.61 -11.51 -7.18
CA ILE A 153 -0.02 -10.57 -6.26
C ILE A 153 0.94 -10.19 -5.11
N ASP A 154 1.78 -11.12 -4.63
CA ASP A 154 2.81 -10.84 -3.64
C ASP A 154 3.83 -9.82 -4.16
N LYS A 155 4.25 -9.95 -5.43
CA LYS A 155 5.08 -8.93 -6.07
C LYS A 155 4.34 -7.62 -6.24
N ALA A 156 3.04 -7.64 -6.54
CA ALA A 156 2.25 -6.43 -6.61
C ALA A 156 2.14 -5.71 -5.27
N ALA A 157 1.97 -6.45 -4.17
CA ALA A 157 2.03 -5.94 -2.80
C ALA A 157 3.40 -5.30 -2.50
N HIS A 158 4.49 -5.97 -2.85
CA HIS A 158 5.84 -5.45 -2.72
C HIS A 158 6.04 -4.14 -3.50
N ASN A 159 5.54 -4.08 -4.73
CA ASN A 159 5.78 -3.00 -5.68
C ASN A 159 4.78 -1.84 -5.58
N LEU A 160 3.65 -1.98 -4.89
CA LEU A 160 2.56 -0.99 -4.87
C LEU A 160 3.04 0.42 -4.54
N PHE A 161 3.76 0.60 -3.43
CA PHE A 161 4.25 1.93 -3.06
C PHE A 161 5.36 2.44 -3.99
N GLY A 162 6.17 1.54 -4.57
CA GLY A 162 7.13 1.90 -5.60
C GLY A 162 6.44 2.48 -6.83
N ALA A 163 5.37 1.84 -7.31
CA ALA A 163 4.56 2.31 -8.42
C ALA A 163 3.95 3.70 -8.16
N LEU A 164 3.35 3.88 -6.97
CA LEU A 164 2.76 5.15 -6.58
C LEU A 164 3.81 6.27 -6.48
N ARG A 165 5.00 5.97 -5.97
CA ARG A 165 6.12 6.94 -5.90
C ARG A 165 6.69 7.27 -7.26
N TYR A 166 6.84 6.26 -8.14
CA TYR A 166 7.27 6.46 -9.52
C TYR A 166 6.38 7.48 -10.21
N PHE A 167 5.07 7.26 -10.23
CA PHE A 167 4.15 8.21 -10.87
C PHE A 167 4.05 9.56 -10.14
N ASP A 168 4.29 9.63 -8.84
CA ASP A 168 4.34 10.92 -8.11
C ASP A 168 5.57 11.76 -8.50
N SER A 169 6.64 11.13 -9.00
CA SER A 169 7.83 11.81 -9.52
C SER A 169 7.70 12.28 -10.98
N GLU A 170 6.70 11.76 -11.70
CA GLU A 170 6.45 12.09 -13.10
C GLU A 170 5.46 13.26 -13.24
N ASN A 171 5.99 14.46 -13.54
CA ASN A 171 5.19 15.70 -13.57
C ASN A 171 4.07 15.73 -14.64
N ASN A 172 4.23 14.96 -15.72
CA ASN A 172 3.26 14.85 -16.81
C ASN A 172 2.08 13.92 -16.46
N ILE A 173 2.20 13.05 -15.45
CA ILE A 173 1.13 12.11 -15.10
C ILE A 173 0.03 12.83 -14.33
N LYS A 174 -1.18 12.79 -14.87
CA LYS A 174 -2.38 13.42 -14.31
C LYS A 174 -3.41 12.41 -13.79
N ARG A 175 -3.29 11.13 -14.16
CA ARG A 175 -4.19 10.04 -13.71
C ARG A 175 -3.42 8.73 -13.67
N ILE A 176 -3.68 7.92 -12.65
CA ILE A 176 -3.01 6.62 -12.48
C ILE A 176 -4.08 5.54 -12.36
N TYR A 177 -4.00 4.51 -13.19
CA TYR A 177 -4.84 3.33 -13.09
C TYR A 177 -4.05 2.17 -12.50
N VAL A 178 -4.56 1.54 -11.45
CA VAL A 178 -3.87 0.46 -10.75
C VAL A 178 -4.76 -0.77 -10.71
N GLN A 179 -4.21 -1.93 -11.05
CA GLN A 179 -4.94 -3.20 -10.99
C GLN A 179 -5.35 -3.51 -9.54
N GLY A 180 -6.63 -3.81 -9.33
CA GLY A 180 -7.17 -4.36 -8.10
C GLY A 180 -7.10 -5.90 -8.09
N PHE A 181 -7.15 -6.49 -6.91
CA PHE A 181 -7.17 -7.95 -6.74
C PHE A 181 -8.20 -8.34 -5.69
N ASP A 182 -9.00 -9.37 -5.98
CA ASP A 182 -10.04 -9.91 -5.10
C ASP A 182 -9.71 -11.32 -4.57
N HIS A 183 -8.54 -11.86 -4.93
CA HIS A 183 -8.08 -13.19 -4.59
C HIS A 183 -6.64 -13.16 -4.04
N GLY A 184 -6.24 -14.27 -3.41
CA GLY A 184 -4.93 -14.39 -2.75
C GLY A 184 -4.93 -13.84 -1.32
N THR A 185 -4.06 -14.40 -0.48
CA THR A 185 -4.00 -14.10 0.95
C THR A 185 -3.56 -12.67 1.25
N ILE A 186 -2.68 -12.09 0.42
CA ILE A 186 -2.19 -10.71 0.58
C ILE A 186 -3.14 -9.64 0.01
N SER A 187 -4.14 -10.02 -0.80
CA SER A 187 -5.07 -9.07 -1.43
C SER A 187 -5.75 -8.13 -0.44
N PRO A 188 -6.28 -8.57 0.72
CA PRO A 188 -6.88 -7.66 1.70
C PRO A 188 -5.92 -6.55 2.17
N ALA A 189 -4.64 -6.86 2.33
CA ALA A 189 -3.62 -5.88 2.70
C ALA A 189 -3.32 -4.91 1.55
N TYR A 190 -3.11 -5.44 0.34
CA TYR A 190 -2.92 -4.67 -0.89
C TYR A 190 -4.08 -3.71 -1.14
N MET A 191 -5.31 -4.24 -1.19
CA MET A 191 -6.52 -3.47 -1.44
C MET A 191 -6.80 -2.45 -0.36
N ASN A 192 -6.44 -2.71 0.90
CA ASN A 192 -6.55 -1.69 1.95
C ASN A 192 -5.67 -0.47 1.66
N ARG A 193 -4.44 -0.67 1.17
CA ARG A 193 -3.54 0.45 0.82
C ARG A 193 -3.97 1.13 -0.46
N LEU A 194 -4.33 0.35 -1.48
CA LEU A 194 -4.76 0.89 -2.75
C LEU A 194 -6.07 1.70 -2.61
N ASN A 195 -7.06 1.22 -1.85
CA ASN A 195 -8.28 1.99 -1.56
C ASN A 195 -8.00 3.33 -0.87
N LYS A 196 -7.03 3.36 0.06
CA LYS A 196 -6.63 4.61 0.73
C LYS A 196 -5.93 5.58 -0.22
N ALA A 197 -5.07 5.07 -1.10
CA ALA A 197 -4.38 5.86 -2.12
C ALA A 197 -5.37 6.42 -3.16
N ALA A 198 -6.34 5.59 -3.58
CA ALA A 198 -7.41 5.95 -4.51
C ALA A 198 -8.54 6.77 -3.89
N ALA A 199 -8.56 6.94 -2.56
CA ALA A 199 -9.72 7.47 -1.84
C ALA A 199 -11.04 6.76 -2.20
N GLY A 200 -10.97 5.46 -2.50
CA GLY A 200 -12.11 4.63 -2.91
C GLY A 200 -12.62 4.89 -4.33
N HIS A 201 -11.84 5.54 -5.21
CA HIS A 201 -12.23 5.67 -6.62
C HIS A 201 -11.94 4.38 -7.39
N HIS A 202 -13.00 3.72 -7.83
CA HIS A 202 -12.95 2.59 -8.75
C HIS A 202 -13.30 3.04 -10.17
N PHE A 203 -12.67 2.42 -11.16
CA PHE A 203 -12.97 2.60 -12.57
C PHE A 203 -14.05 1.59 -12.99
N HIS A 204 -15.00 2.04 -13.82
CA HIS A 204 -16.16 1.26 -14.27
C HIS A 204 -16.33 1.38 -15.80
#